data_AF-A0A133KIV3-F1
#
_entry.id   AF-A0A133KIV3-F1
#
_cell.length_a   1.000
_cell.length_b   1.000
_cell.length_c   1.000
_cell.angle_alpha   90.00
_cell.angle_beta   90.00
_cell.angle_gamma   90.00
#
_symmetry.space_group_name_H-M   'P 1'
#
loop_
_entity.id
_entity.type
_entity.pdbx_description
1 polymer ?
#
loop_
_entity_poly.entity_id
_entity_poly.type
_entity_poly.pdbx_seq_one_letter_code
_entity_poly.pdbx_strand_id
1 'polypeptide(L)'
;SGKAPQVKPDVKRPSESGKTPQAKPETKKPEQEKQKPENPKENSNQKERKAKKPISPEKKLALAKLKKAHEENKIINKALRMLIEKYPNIIRSVRGKVLNWLAKSNTQLERAEKILAEYE
;
A
#
# COMPACT_ATOMS: atom_id res chain seq x y z
N SER A 1 37.30 -26.84 -41.61
CA SER A 1 36.48 -26.04 -42.54
C SER A 1 35.07 -26.61 -42.45
N GLY A 2 33.98 -25.92 -42.08
CA GLY A 2 33.75 -24.49 -41.86
C GLY A 2 32.60 -24.27 -40.87
N LYS A 3 32.64 -23.14 -40.15
CA LYS A 3 31.57 -22.64 -39.27
C LYS A 3 30.32 -22.35 -40.10
N ALA A 4 29.17 -22.90 -39.70
CA ALA A 4 27.87 -22.43 -40.18
C ALA A 4 27.48 -21.13 -39.43
N PRO A 5 26.86 -20.13 -40.08
CA PRO A 5 26.64 -18.82 -39.49
C PRO A 5 25.43 -18.80 -38.53
N GLN A 6 25.56 -18.09 -37.41
CA GLN A 6 24.45 -17.68 -36.56
C GLN A 6 23.51 -16.75 -37.35
N VAL A 7 22.20 -17.06 -37.37
CA VAL A 7 21.17 -16.15 -37.89
C VAL A 7 20.24 -15.77 -36.73
N LYS A 8 20.37 -14.53 -36.27
CA LYS A 8 19.41 -13.88 -35.36
C LYS A 8 18.20 -13.45 -36.19
N PRO A 9 16.95 -13.52 -35.69
CA PRO A 9 15.83 -12.88 -36.37
C PRO A 9 15.97 -11.36 -36.27
N ASP A 10 16.26 -10.73 -37.40
CA ASP A 10 16.29 -9.29 -37.60
C ASP A 10 14.83 -8.78 -37.69
N VAL A 11 14.27 -8.35 -36.55
CA VAL A 11 12.95 -7.70 -36.55
C VAL A 11 13.17 -6.22 -36.83
N LYS A 12 12.91 -5.86 -38.08
CA LYS A 12 12.90 -4.51 -38.65
C LYS A 12 12.09 -3.54 -37.78
N ARG A 13 12.70 -2.38 -37.50
CA ARG A 13 12.01 -1.16 -37.04
C ARG A 13 11.16 -0.60 -38.18
N PRO A 14 9.94 -0.11 -37.96
CA PRO A 14 9.37 0.90 -38.84
C PRO A 14 9.92 2.27 -38.41
N SER A 15 10.81 2.81 -39.24
CA SER A 15 11.24 4.20 -39.23
C SER A 15 10.59 4.89 -40.43
N GLU A 16 9.74 5.90 -40.19
CA GLU A 16 9.60 7.19 -40.90
C GLU A 16 8.26 7.83 -40.50
N SER A 17 8.28 8.94 -39.77
CA SER A 17 8.50 10.32 -40.24
C SER A 17 7.20 10.96 -40.75
N GLY A 18 6.50 11.59 -39.81
CA GLY A 18 5.49 12.61 -40.08
C GLY A 18 5.64 13.70 -39.02
N LYS A 19 6.35 14.78 -39.38
CA LYS A 19 6.50 15.99 -38.55
C LYS A 19 5.14 16.63 -38.28
N THR A 20 4.81 16.89 -37.01
CA THR A 20 4.06 18.08 -36.59
C THR A 20 4.43 18.47 -35.15
N PRO A 21 4.42 19.77 -34.79
CA PRO A 21 5.25 20.31 -33.72
C PRO A 21 4.70 20.11 -32.31
N GLN A 22 5.64 20.07 -31.36
CA GLN A 22 5.46 19.96 -29.92
C GLN A 22 4.55 21.04 -29.32
N ALA A 23 3.67 20.62 -28.40
CA ALA A 23 3.18 21.47 -27.33
C ALA A 23 3.46 20.77 -25.99
N LYS A 24 4.40 21.30 -25.22
CA LYS A 24 4.64 20.89 -23.83
C LYS A 24 3.49 21.41 -22.97
N PRO A 25 2.90 20.62 -22.05
CA PRO A 25 2.12 21.19 -20.96
C PRO A 25 3.11 21.84 -19.98
N GLU A 26 3.12 23.17 -19.96
CA GLU A 26 3.86 23.92 -18.96
C GLU A 26 3.25 23.71 -17.56
N THR A 27 4.12 23.31 -16.64
CA THR A 27 3.89 23.27 -15.21
C THR A 27 3.54 24.67 -14.70
N LYS A 28 2.25 24.99 -14.52
CA LYS A 28 1.84 26.18 -13.77
C LYS A 28 1.76 25.86 -12.28
N LYS A 29 2.81 26.28 -11.58
CA LYS A 29 2.89 26.47 -10.13
C LYS A 29 1.74 27.40 -9.69
N PRO A 30 1.01 27.14 -8.59
CA PRO A 30 0.05 28.12 -8.09
C PRO A 30 0.82 29.34 -7.59
N GLU A 31 0.50 30.48 -8.17
CA GLU A 31 1.05 31.79 -7.85
C GLU A 31 0.56 32.22 -6.46
N GLN A 32 1.50 32.44 -5.53
CA GLN A 32 1.20 33.05 -4.24
C GLN A 32 0.83 34.52 -4.46
N GLU A 33 -0.47 34.80 -4.46
CA GLU A 33 -0.97 36.16 -4.43
C GLU A 33 -0.57 36.81 -3.10
N LYS A 34 0.31 37.82 -3.20
CA LYS A 34 0.73 38.66 -2.08
C LYS A 34 -0.46 39.51 -1.63
N GLN A 35 -1.13 39.10 -0.56
CA GLN A 35 -1.95 40.03 0.22
C GLN A 35 -1.07 40.84 1.17
N LYS A 36 -1.11 42.16 0.97
CA LYS A 36 -0.52 43.25 1.76
C LYS A 36 -1.04 43.20 3.21
N PRO A 37 -0.23 43.49 4.25
CA PRO A 37 -0.71 43.47 5.62
C PRO A 37 -1.42 44.79 5.91
N GLU A 38 -2.74 44.77 6.06
CA GLU A 38 -3.47 45.83 6.75
C GLU A 38 -3.87 45.31 8.12
N ASN A 39 -3.38 45.99 9.14
CA ASN A 39 -3.54 45.64 10.53
C ASN A 39 -4.68 46.50 11.11
N PRO A 40 -5.79 45.92 11.57
CA PRO A 40 -6.61 46.54 12.60
C PRO A 40 -6.42 45.79 13.92
N LYS A 41 -5.78 46.51 14.84
CA LYS A 41 -5.80 46.42 16.31
C LYS A 41 -6.75 45.38 16.93
N GLU A 42 -6.17 44.63 17.87
CA GLU A 42 -6.75 44.02 19.06
C GLU A 42 -8.26 44.14 19.26
N ASN A 43 -8.95 42.99 19.23
CA ASN A 43 -9.91 42.70 20.31
C ASN A 43 -9.85 41.21 20.68
N SER A 44 -9.25 41.01 21.85
CA SER A 44 -9.53 40.03 22.89
C SER A 44 -10.68 39.02 22.68
N ASN A 45 -10.36 37.77 23.09
CA ASN A 45 -11.27 36.73 23.56
C ASN A 45 -12.27 36.11 22.57
N GLN A 46 -11.82 35.05 21.89
CA GLN A 46 -12.43 33.71 22.02
C GLN A 46 -11.59 32.67 21.27
N LYS A 47 -10.44 32.31 21.85
CA LYS A 47 -9.87 30.99 21.61
C LYS A 47 -10.70 30.01 22.43
N GLU A 48 -11.89 29.67 21.93
CA GLU A 48 -12.63 28.51 22.41
C GLU A 48 -11.75 27.29 22.10
N ARG A 49 -10.84 27.00 23.04
CA ARG A 49 -10.26 25.67 23.18
C ARG A 49 -11.49 24.81 23.45
N LYS A 50 -12.09 24.22 22.41
CA LYS A 50 -13.04 23.12 22.58
C LYS A 50 -12.36 22.18 23.56
N ALA A 51 -12.86 22.15 24.79
CA ALA A 51 -12.25 21.38 25.86
C ALA A 51 -12.13 19.96 25.31
N LYS A 52 -10.90 19.48 25.10
CA LYS A 52 -10.68 18.09 24.73
C LYS A 52 -11.35 17.29 25.83
N LYS A 53 -12.51 16.69 25.54
CA LYS A 53 -13.24 15.86 26.49
C LYS A 53 -12.20 14.94 27.17
N PRO A 54 -12.16 14.88 28.50
CA PRO A 54 -11.16 14.07 29.19
C PRO A 54 -11.23 12.65 28.62
N ILE A 55 -10.08 12.14 28.17
CA ILE A 55 -10.01 10.78 27.63
C ILE A 55 -10.47 9.84 28.74
N SER A 56 -11.61 9.17 28.51
CA SER A 56 -12.19 8.21 29.45
C SER A 56 -11.10 7.22 29.92
N PRO A 57 -11.08 6.84 31.21
CA PRO A 57 -10.13 5.86 31.74
C PRO A 57 -10.09 4.57 30.91
N GLU A 58 -11.22 4.15 30.35
CA GLU A 58 -11.31 2.99 29.44
C GLU A 58 -10.49 3.18 28.16
N LYS A 59 -10.55 4.36 27.55
CA LYS A 59 -9.79 4.68 26.33
C LYS A 59 -8.29 4.77 26.64
N LYS A 60 -7.91 5.27 27.81
CA LYS A 60 -6.50 5.27 28.26
C LYS A 60 -5.98 3.84 28.46
N LEU A 61 -6.79 2.97 29.08
CA LEU A 61 -6.46 1.57 29.30
C LEU A 61 -6.34 0.79 27.98
N ALA A 62 -7.29 0.98 27.07
CA ALA A 62 -7.25 0.38 25.74
C ALA A 62 -6.00 0.82 24.96
N LEU A 63 -5.65 2.11 25.02
CA LEU A 63 -4.44 2.63 24.38
C LEU A 63 -3.16 2.05 24.99
N ALA A 64 -3.11 1.86 26.31
CA ALA A 64 -1.97 1.22 26.97
C ALA A 64 -1.81 -0.26 26.55
N LYS A 65 -2.92 -1.02 26.50
CA LYS A 65 -2.94 -2.40 26.01
C LYS A 65 -2.50 -2.49 24.55
N LEU A 66 -2.99 -1.60 23.70
CA LEU A 66 -2.62 -1.54 22.29
C LEU A 66 -1.13 -1.25 22.09
N LYS A 67 -0.58 -0.30 22.83
CA LYS A 67 0.86 0.01 22.79
C LYS A 67 1.72 -1.18 23.24
N LYS A 68 1.29 -1.89 24.28
CA LYS A 68 1.97 -3.10 24.74
C LYS A 68 1.94 -4.20 23.67
N ALA A 69 0.77 -4.48 23.12
CA ALA A 69 0.60 -5.46 22.03
C ALA A 69 1.43 -5.10 20.78
N HIS A 70 1.58 -3.81 20.47
CA HIS A 70 2.42 -3.34 19.37
C HIS A 70 3.90 -3.69 19.60
N GLU A 71 4.45 -3.44 20.79
CA GLU A 71 5.85 -3.79 21.07
C GLU A 71 6.08 -5.30 21.11
N GLU A 72 5.12 -6.08 21.64
CA GLU A 72 5.16 -7.55 21.57
C GLU A 72 5.18 -8.03 20.12
N ASN A 73 4.30 -7.49 19.28
CA ASN A 73 4.27 -7.80 17.84
C ASN A 73 5.56 -7.42 17.13
N LYS A 74 6.23 -6.33 17.52
CA LYS A 74 7.52 -5.94 16.96
C LYS A 74 8.61 -6.98 17.25
N ILE A 75 8.64 -7.52 18.48
CA ILE A 75 9.58 -8.59 18.87
C ILE A 75 9.28 -9.87 18.09
N ILE A 76 8.00 -10.26 18.02
CA ILE A 76 7.54 -11.45 17.28
C ILE A 76 7.92 -11.32 15.80
N ASN A 77 7.66 -10.17 15.17
CA ASN A 77 7.99 -9.93 13.77
C ASN A 77 9.50 -10.00 13.50
N LYS A 78 10.33 -9.53 14.44
CA LYS A 78 11.79 -9.68 14.33
C LYS A 78 12.20 -11.16 14.38
N ALA A 79 11.65 -11.92 15.33
CA ALA A 79 11.93 -13.36 15.44
C ALA A 79 11.46 -14.14 14.19
N LEU A 80 10.29 -13.81 13.66
CA LEU A 80 9.77 -14.38 12.42
C LEU A 80 10.70 -14.11 11.24
N ARG A 81 11.23 -12.89 11.08
CA ARG A 81 12.23 -12.60 10.03
C ARG A 81 13.46 -13.48 10.15
N MET A 82 14.00 -13.62 11.36
CA MET A 82 15.16 -14.49 11.61
C MET A 82 14.86 -15.96 11.26
N LEU A 83 13.65 -16.45 11.58
CA LEU A 83 13.23 -17.81 11.24
C LEU A 83 13.12 -18.00 9.71
N ILE A 84 12.58 -17.01 8.99
CA ILE A 84 12.45 -17.02 7.53
C ILE A 84 13.84 -17.07 6.87
N GLU A 85 14.78 -16.27 7.37
CA GLU A 85 16.16 -16.24 6.87
C GLU A 85 16.89 -17.55 7.17
N LYS A 86 16.69 -18.12 8.36
CA LYS A 86 17.37 -19.36 8.78
C LYS A 86 16.83 -20.60 8.08
N TYR A 87 15.53 -20.65 7.79
CA TYR A 87 14.86 -21.83 7.23
C TYR A 87 13.98 -21.52 6.01
N PRO A 88 14.53 -20.92 4.94
CA PRO A 88 13.74 -20.40 3.82
C PRO A 88 12.94 -21.49 3.10
N ASN A 89 13.48 -22.70 3.00
CA ASN A 89 12.83 -23.82 2.32
C ASN A 89 11.65 -24.38 3.11
N ILE A 90 11.81 -24.51 4.45
CA ILE A 90 10.72 -24.99 5.33
C ILE A 90 9.58 -23.99 5.33
N ILE A 91 9.90 -22.69 5.51
CA ILE A 91 8.89 -21.63 5.47
C ILE A 91 8.18 -21.59 4.12
N ARG A 92 8.91 -21.70 2.99
CA ARG A 92 8.28 -21.74 1.67
C ARG A 92 7.32 -22.93 1.54
N SER A 93 7.70 -24.10 2.03
CA SER A 93 6.86 -25.30 2.02
C SER A 93 5.59 -25.13 2.86
N VAL A 94 5.71 -24.64 4.09
CA VAL A 94 4.55 -24.36 4.97
C VAL A 94 3.64 -23.32 4.32
N ARG A 95 4.19 -22.21 3.81
CA ARG A 95 3.42 -21.19 3.10
C ARG A 95 2.66 -21.76 1.90
N GLY A 96 3.30 -22.62 1.10
CA GLY A 96 2.65 -23.28 -0.02
C GLY A 96 1.47 -24.16 0.41
N LYS A 97 1.63 -24.95 1.47
CA LYS A 97 0.54 -25.79 2.03
C LYS A 97 -0.64 -24.95 2.51
N VAL A 98 -0.36 -23.85 3.24
CA VAL A 98 -1.41 -22.94 3.74
C VAL A 98 -2.16 -22.27 2.60
N LEU A 99 -1.46 -21.74 1.59
CA LEU A 99 -2.10 -21.11 0.43
C LEU A 99 -2.95 -22.10 -0.36
N ASN A 100 -2.46 -23.32 -0.55
CA ASN A 100 -3.23 -24.37 -1.22
C ASN A 100 -4.50 -24.75 -0.43
N TRP A 101 -4.40 -24.83 0.90
CA TRP A 101 -5.56 -25.09 1.75
C TRP A 101 -6.58 -23.96 1.66
N LEU A 102 -6.15 -22.70 1.75
CA LEU A 102 -7.02 -21.53 1.60
C LEU A 102 -7.71 -21.49 0.24
N ALA A 103 -7.00 -21.79 -0.85
CA ALA A 103 -7.57 -21.85 -2.19
C ALA A 103 -8.69 -22.90 -2.27
N LYS A 104 -8.46 -24.10 -1.71
CA LYS A 104 -9.48 -25.15 -1.67
C LYS A 104 -10.70 -24.75 -0.86
N SER A 105 -10.50 -24.14 0.31
CA SER A 105 -11.59 -23.66 1.16
C SER A 105 -12.42 -22.58 0.46
N ASN A 106 -11.78 -21.62 -0.23
CA ASN A 106 -12.48 -20.59 -0.99
C ASN A 106 -13.32 -21.20 -2.12
N THR A 107 -12.77 -22.16 -2.88
CA THR A 107 -13.54 -22.87 -3.91
C THR A 107 -14.73 -23.64 -3.32
N GLN A 108 -14.58 -24.22 -2.12
CA GLN A 108 -15.71 -24.86 -1.44
C GLN A 108 -16.77 -23.86 -1.00
N LEU A 109 -16.35 -22.69 -0.53
CA LEU A 109 -17.26 -21.61 -0.15
C LEU A 109 -18.05 -21.11 -1.36
N GLU A 110 -17.39 -20.82 -2.49
CA GLU A 110 -18.03 -20.40 -3.74
C GLU A 110 -19.05 -21.45 -4.24
N ARG A 111 -18.72 -22.74 -4.12
CA ARG A 111 -19.66 -23.82 -4.47
C ARG A 111 -20.87 -23.83 -3.53
N ALA A 112 -20.67 -23.65 -2.23
CA ALA A 112 -21.75 -23.60 -1.26
C ALA A 112 -22.66 -22.39 -1.48
N GLU A 113 -22.08 -21.22 -1.75
CA GLU A 113 -22.82 -19.99 -2.10
C GLU A 113 -23.65 -20.18 -3.37
N LYS A 114 -23.10 -20.82 -4.41
CA LYS A 114 -23.84 -21.12 -5.63
C LYS A 114 -25.03 -22.05 -5.38
N ILE A 115 -24.85 -23.10 -4.57
CA ILE A 115 -25.94 -24.01 -4.21
C ILE A 115 -27.02 -23.25 -3.45
N LEU A 116 -26.67 -22.43 -2.46
CA LEU A 116 -27.63 -21.64 -1.70
C LEU A 116 -28.43 -20.68 -2.61
N ALA A 117 -27.77 -20.04 -3.57
CA ALA A 117 -28.42 -19.16 -4.54
C ALA A 117 -29.36 -19.89 -5.52
N GLU A 118 -29.23 -21.21 -5.69
CA GLU A 118 -30.19 -22.01 -6.46
C GLU A 118 -31.46 -22.37 -5.65
N TYR A 119 -31.43 -22.18 -4.32
CA TYR A 119 -32.55 -22.46 -3.41
C TYR A 119 -33.29 -21.21 -2.90
N GLU A 120 -32.79 -20.00 -3.20
CA GLU A 120 -33.46 -18.70 -2.97
C GLU A 120 -34.23 -18.24 -4.21
#